data_AF-A0A3R7ABK2-F1
#
_entry.id   AF-A0A3R7ABK2-F1
#
_cell.length_a   1.000
_cell.length_b   1.000
_cell.length_c   1.000
_cell.angle_alpha   90.00
_cell.angle_beta   90.00
_cell.angle_gamma   90.00
#
_symmetry.space_group_name_H-M   'P 1'
#
loop_
_entity.id
_entity.type
_entity.pdbx_description
1 polymer ?
#
loop_
_entity_poly.entity_id
_entity_poly.type
_entity_poly.pdbx_seq_one_letter_code
_entity_poly.pdbx_strand_id
1 'polypeptide(L)'
;MYSTVTRHEQRLRRQVQHAEMLVVSLARKEARLRNQEAALEGERRVWIKRLQGTSTVTLNPSQNPLAPHHDRSRPSSPSKSTKTKLFKLKPESEEVLRAVFHRLDPYQTGLVDSARFLAALQKDWTVRQTIGAAGVERLLAAIEASKLFGNSKHVTWGEFVLLFLPDLSGPRDAGGGEEDASVAEGPDGVPLPFQDKPLPKAVVTTPRHLDEWTHDELKCHVVHLEQQRAVLMARIKDAMRELERTLALQQTAYAQLEAQLVDLRAQNAAAEGTWRAQRRELELQLDGMARDHDKAMLELNESHSMALQEAAQQVRHAQKDVAKQDVYVRQLERHVKRLQDTAAAEDKQAQHAWTRQVEKRFA
;
A
#
# COMPACT_ATOMS: atom_id res chain seq x y z
N MET A 1 -54.29 3.03 4.06
CA MET A 1 -53.42 3.59 2.99
C MET A 1 -52.55 4.76 3.46
N TYR A 2 -53.04 5.71 4.25
CA TYR A 2 -52.22 6.84 4.72
C TYR A 2 -51.07 6.48 5.68
N SER A 3 -51.25 5.48 6.56
CA SER A 3 -50.22 5.06 7.53
C SER A 3 -49.03 4.30 6.93
N THR A 4 -49.22 3.67 5.77
CA THR A 4 -48.16 2.96 5.06
C THR A 4 -47.29 3.93 4.26
N VAL A 5 -47.89 4.97 3.67
CA VAL A 5 -47.16 6.03 2.95
C VAL A 5 -46.25 6.81 3.91
N THR A 6 -46.74 7.18 5.10
CA THR A 6 -45.92 7.89 6.11
C THR A 6 -44.77 7.04 6.65
N ARG A 7 -44.94 5.72 6.77
CA ARG A 7 -43.86 4.80 7.16
C ARG A 7 -42.77 4.67 6.09
N HIS A 8 -43.15 4.66 4.81
CA HIS A 8 -42.20 4.66 3.70
C HIS A 8 -41.42 5.98 3.62
N GLU A 9 -42.09 7.12 3.78
CA GLU A 9 -41.43 8.44 3.82
C GLU A 9 -40.43 8.55 4.97
N GLN A 10 -40.77 8.07 6.18
CA GLN A 10 -39.86 8.06 7.31
C GLN A 10 -38.64 7.16 7.07
N ARG A 11 -38.83 6.00 6.44
CA ARG A 11 -37.73 5.11 6.07
C ARG A 11 -36.81 5.76 5.04
N LEU A 12 -37.38 6.43 4.03
CA LEU A 12 -36.61 7.14 3.02
C LEU A 12 -35.80 8.28 3.63
N ARG A 13 -36.39 9.08 4.53
CA ARG A 13 -35.67 10.15 5.25
C ARG A 13 -34.48 9.62 6.06
N ARG A 14 -34.64 8.50 6.75
CA ARG A 14 -33.53 7.85 7.49
C ARG A 14 -32.44 7.35 6.54
N GLN A 15 -32.81 6.79 5.39
CA GLN A 15 -31.84 6.34 4.39
C GLN A 15 -31.07 7.51 3.77
N VAL A 16 -31.75 8.63 3.49
CA VAL A 16 -31.12 9.86 3.00
C VAL A 16 -30.16 10.42 4.04
N GLN A 17 -30.57 10.55 5.30
CA GLN A 17 -29.69 11.00 6.39
C GLN A 17 -28.47 10.08 6.58
N HIS A 18 -28.67 8.76 6.49
CA HIS A 18 -27.58 7.81 6.57
C HIS A 18 -26.61 7.95 5.39
N ALA A 19 -27.12 8.13 4.17
CA ALA A 19 -26.30 8.36 2.99
C ALA A 19 -25.51 9.68 3.11
N GLU A 20 -26.13 10.76 3.57
CA GLU A 20 -25.47 12.05 3.83
C GLU A 20 -24.31 11.92 4.83
N MET A 21 -24.52 11.21 5.94
CA MET A 21 -23.46 10.96 6.94
C MET A 21 -22.30 10.14 6.35
N LEU A 22 -22.60 9.12 5.53
CA LEU A 22 -21.57 8.33 4.86
C LEU A 22 -20.77 9.16 3.86
N VAL A 23 -21.42 10.02 3.08
CA VAL A 23 -20.75 10.92 2.13
C VAL A 23 -19.78 11.86 2.86
N VAL A 24 -20.20 12.47 3.97
CA VAL A 24 -19.32 13.34 4.78
C VAL A 24 -18.14 12.55 5.36
N SER A 25 -18.38 11.33 5.83
CA SER A 25 -17.35 10.47 6.39
C SER A 25 -16.33 9.99 5.34
N LEU A 26 -16.78 9.69 4.13
CA LEU A 26 -15.91 9.37 3.00
C LEU A 26 -15.09 10.59 2.57
N ALA A 27 -15.71 11.76 2.47
CA ALA A 27 -15.03 13.03 2.18
C ALA A 27 -13.91 13.32 3.19
N ARG A 28 -14.16 13.12 4.49
CA ARG A 28 -13.12 13.25 5.53
C ARG A 28 -11.96 12.28 5.37
N LYS A 29 -12.25 11.02 5.03
CA LYS A 29 -11.21 10.00 4.78
C LYS A 29 -10.39 10.34 3.54
N GLU A 30 -11.05 10.75 2.46
CA GLU A 30 -10.39 11.21 1.23
C GLU A 30 -9.47 12.41 1.52
N ALA A 31 -9.99 13.44 2.20
CA ALA A 31 -9.21 14.62 2.57
C ALA A 31 -7.98 14.24 3.41
N ARG A 32 -8.14 13.31 4.36
CA ARG A 32 -7.04 12.83 5.20
C ARG A 32 -5.98 12.13 4.37
N LEU A 33 -6.35 11.25 3.45
CA LEU A 33 -5.40 10.55 2.57
C LEU A 33 -4.65 11.54 1.68
N ARG A 34 -5.36 12.44 1.01
CA ARG A 34 -4.75 13.47 0.15
C ARG A 34 -3.85 14.42 0.93
N ASN A 35 -4.22 14.78 2.16
CA ASN A 35 -3.34 15.57 3.04
C ASN A 35 -2.11 14.80 3.49
N GLN A 36 -2.22 13.48 3.74
CA GLN A 36 -1.07 12.63 4.06
C GLN A 36 -0.13 12.50 2.86
N GLU A 37 -0.66 12.29 1.66
CA GLU A 37 0.11 12.28 0.42
C GLU A 37 0.81 13.63 0.19
N ALA A 38 0.11 14.73 0.42
CA ALA A 38 0.70 16.06 0.31
C ALA A 38 1.78 16.32 1.37
N ALA A 39 1.62 15.81 2.59
CA ALA A 39 2.64 15.90 3.63
C ALA A 39 3.89 15.10 3.25
N LEU A 40 3.74 13.86 2.78
CA LEU A 40 4.84 13.02 2.31
C LEU A 40 5.58 13.66 1.13
N GLU A 41 4.85 14.24 0.18
CA GLU A 41 5.45 14.97 -0.95
C GLU A 41 6.15 16.25 -0.47
N GLY A 42 5.60 16.94 0.52
CA GLY A 42 6.24 18.09 1.17
C GLY A 42 7.56 17.72 1.84
N GLU A 43 7.57 16.63 2.61
CA GLU A 43 8.77 16.07 3.24
C GLU A 43 9.81 15.67 2.19
N ARG A 44 9.39 14.98 1.11
CA ARG A 44 10.24 14.61 -0.02
C ARG A 44 10.89 15.84 -0.65
N ARG A 45 10.13 16.91 -0.94
CA ARG A 45 10.66 18.18 -1.51
C ARG A 45 11.66 18.84 -0.58
N VAL A 46 11.37 18.89 0.72
CA VAL A 46 12.30 19.43 1.73
C VAL A 46 13.58 18.60 1.80
N TRP A 47 13.46 17.27 1.77
CA TRP A 47 14.60 16.37 1.85
C TRP A 47 15.50 16.45 0.60
N ILE A 48 14.92 16.45 -0.59
CA ILE A 48 15.66 16.68 -1.86
C ILE A 48 16.40 18.01 -1.80
N LYS A 49 15.76 19.08 -1.31
CA LYS A 49 16.41 20.38 -1.14
C LYS A 49 17.60 20.32 -0.17
N ARG A 50 17.47 19.59 0.94
CA ARG A 50 18.56 19.41 1.91
C ARG A 50 19.73 18.63 1.31
N LEU A 51 19.46 17.57 0.56
CA LEU A 51 20.49 16.77 -0.14
C LEU A 51 21.21 17.56 -1.22
N GLN A 52 20.48 18.38 -1.98
CA GLN A 52 21.08 19.25 -2.98
C GLN A 52 21.96 20.33 -2.34
N GLY A 53 21.57 20.87 -1.18
CA GLY A 53 22.38 21.81 -0.40
C GLY A 53 23.62 21.19 0.24
N THR A 54 23.59 19.90 0.60
CA THR A 54 24.77 19.18 1.13
C THR A 54 25.74 18.74 0.02
N SER A 55 25.24 18.37 -1.15
CA SER A 55 26.08 17.96 -2.29
C SER A 55 26.90 19.09 -2.92
N THR A 56 26.56 20.36 -2.65
CA THR A 56 27.34 21.52 -3.11
C THR A 56 28.50 21.90 -2.18
N VAL A 57 28.58 21.33 -0.97
CA VAL A 57 29.60 21.69 0.03
C VAL A 57 30.85 20.79 -0.05
N THR A 58 30.80 19.68 -0.79
CA THR A 58 31.87 18.67 -0.83
C THR A 58 32.53 18.48 -2.19
N LEU A 59 32.96 19.57 -2.85
CA LEU A 59 33.95 19.48 -3.93
C LEU A 59 34.93 20.67 -3.85
N ASN A 60 35.78 20.65 -2.82
CA ASN A 60 37.06 21.36 -2.84
C ASN A 60 38.18 20.31 -2.70
N PRO A 61 38.77 19.81 -3.80
CA PRO A 61 40.08 19.20 -3.74
C PRO A 61 41.13 20.32 -3.82
N SER A 62 41.96 20.39 -2.78
CA SER A 62 43.18 21.19 -2.73
C SER A 62 44.06 20.99 -3.97
N GLN A 63 44.45 22.07 -4.66
CA GLN A 63 45.83 22.38 -5.05
C GLN A 63 45.92 23.72 -5.80
N ASN A 64 46.89 24.52 -5.39
CA ASN A 64 47.26 25.82 -5.94
C ASN A 64 48.34 25.60 -7.05
N PRO A 65 48.88 26.65 -7.71
CA PRO A 65 48.55 27.01 -9.10
C PRO A 65 49.74 26.96 -10.06
N LEU A 66 49.56 26.61 -11.35
CA LEU A 66 50.53 27.02 -12.39
C LEU A 66 49.93 27.00 -13.81
N ALA A 67 49.99 28.18 -14.41
CA ALA A 67 50.13 28.49 -15.84
C ALA A 67 48.89 28.65 -16.75
N PRO A 68 48.99 29.53 -17.77
CA PRO A 68 47.88 30.32 -18.32
C PRO A 68 47.57 30.06 -19.81
N HIS A 69 46.62 30.83 -20.35
CA HIS A 69 46.36 31.12 -21.78
C HIS A 69 45.46 30.18 -22.62
N HIS A 70 44.27 30.71 -22.97
CA HIS A 70 43.69 30.98 -24.30
C HIS A 70 42.16 30.76 -24.24
N ASP A 71 41.33 31.80 -24.30
CA ASP A 71 40.91 32.57 -25.49
C ASP A 71 40.02 31.75 -26.45
N ARG A 72 38.70 31.96 -26.39
CA ARG A 72 37.84 32.35 -27.54
C ARG A 72 36.34 32.15 -27.26
N SER A 73 35.64 33.29 -27.22
CA SER A 73 34.36 33.58 -27.88
C SER A 73 33.18 32.59 -27.77
N ARG A 74 32.07 33.04 -27.14
CA ARG A 74 30.85 33.49 -27.87
C ARG A 74 29.85 34.16 -26.92
N PRO A 75 29.25 35.31 -27.28
CA PRO A 75 28.23 35.97 -26.49
C PRO A 75 26.86 35.36 -26.81
N SER A 76 26.19 34.77 -25.82
CA SER A 76 24.75 34.53 -25.89
C SER A 76 24.06 35.42 -24.87
N SER A 77 23.46 36.48 -25.39
CA SER A 77 22.46 37.34 -24.76
C SER A 77 21.55 36.59 -23.78
N PRO A 78 21.25 37.18 -22.60
CA PRO A 78 20.46 36.53 -21.58
C PRO A 78 19.02 36.39 -22.06
N SER A 79 18.60 35.15 -22.38
CA SER A 79 17.18 34.83 -22.45
C SER A 79 16.61 35.03 -21.06
N LYS A 80 15.66 35.96 -20.94
CA LYS A 80 14.87 36.19 -19.73
C LYS A 80 14.10 34.92 -19.40
N SER A 81 14.70 33.98 -18.66
CA SER A 81 13.95 32.96 -17.96
C SER A 81 13.32 33.65 -16.76
N THR A 82 12.00 33.78 -16.82
CA THR A 82 11.17 34.34 -15.77
C THR A 82 11.31 33.44 -14.54
N LYS A 83 12.34 33.70 -13.71
CA LYS A 83 12.47 33.15 -12.37
C LYS A 83 11.24 33.58 -11.59
N THR A 84 10.19 32.75 -11.58
CA THR A 84 9.06 32.92 -10.68
C THR A 84 9.62 32.77 -9.27
N LYS A 85 9.95 33.91 -8.65
CA LYS A 85 10.30 33.98 -7.23
C LYS A 85 9.19 33.27 -6.48
N LEU A 86 9.48 32.07 -5.98
CA LEU A 86 8.52 31.25 -5.27
C LEU A 86 7.99 32.07 -4.11
N PHE A 87 6.68 32.28 -4.08
CA PHE A 87 6.03 33.05 -3.03
C PHE A 87 6.26 32.34 -1.70
N LYS A 88 7.07 32.92 -0.80
CA LYS A 88 7.26 32.36 0.54
C LYS A 88 6.01 32.65 1.37
N LEU A 89 5.33 31.61 1.82
CA LEU A 89 4.18 31.75 2.69
C LEU A 89 4.64 32.25 4.07
N LYS A 90 4.21 33.45 4.45
CA LYS A 90 4.44 33.99 5.80
C LYS A 90 3.38 33.44 6.76
N PRO A 91 3.68 33.28 8.07
CA PRO A 91 2.71 32.78 9.06
C PRO A 91 1.40 33.59 9.07
N GLU A 92 1.49 34.91 9.03
CA GLU A 92 0.30 35.80 9.00
C GLU A 92 -0.55 35.60 7.74
N SER A 93 0.08 35.36 6.60
CA SER A 93 -0.62 35.07 5.34
C SER A 93 -1.25 33.68 5.35
N GLU A 94 -0.58 32.70 5.95
CA GLU A 94 -1.08 31.34 6.11
C GLU A 94 -2.35 31.30 6.96
N GLU A 95 -2.38 32.00 8.09
CA GLU A 95 -3.55 32.06 8.97
C GLU A 95 -4.77 32.63 8.24
N VAL A 96 -4.58 33.70 7.46
CA VAL A 96 -5.66 34.32 6.69
C VAL A 96 -6.16 33.39 5.59
N LEU A 97 -5.26 32.75 4.84
CA LEU A 97 -5.62 31.79 3.79
C LEU A 97 -6.31 30.55 4.38
N ARG A 98 -5.87 30.08 5.54
CA ARG A 98 -6.48 28.95 6.27
C ARG A 98 -7.87 29.33 6.78
N ALA A 99 -8.06 30.56 7.26
CA ALA A 99 -9.37 31.05 7.66
C ALA A 99 -10.36 31.08 6.48
N VAL A 100 -9.92 31.49 5.28
CA VAL A 100 -10.74 31.42 4.05
C VAL A 100 -11.13 29.97 3.75
N PHE A 101 -10.17 29.06 3.83
CA PHE A 101 -10.40 27.63 3.59
C PHE A 101 -11.46 27.06 4.55
N HIS A 102 -11.33 27.32 5.85
CA HIS A 102 -12.31 26.86 6.85
C HIS A 102 -13.70 27.48 6.66
N ARG A 103 -13.79 28.74 6.23
CA ARG A 103 -15.10 29.37 5.92
C ARG A 103 -15.84 28.67 4.78
N LEU A 104 -15.11 28.09 3.83
CA LEU A 104 -15.70 27.41 2.67
C LEU A 104 -15.96 25.92 2.91
N ASP A 105 -15.45 25.36 4.00
CA ASP A 105 -15.68 23.98 4.45
C ASP A 105 -16.48 23.95 5.78
N PRO A 106 -17.78 24.28 5.75
CA PRO A 106 -18.61 24.36 6.95
C PRO A 106 -18.77 23.01 7.66
N TYR A 107 -18.58 21.90 6.93
CA TYR A 107 -18.71 20.54 7.46
C TYR A 107 -17.39 19.94 7.96
N GLN A 108 -16.30 20.72 7.89
CA GLN A 108 -14.94 20.32 8.27
C GLN A 108 -14.56 18.98 7.63
N THR A 109 -14.86 18.85 6.33
CA THR A 109 -14.52 17.67 5.54
C THR A 109 -13.05 17.66 5.14
N GLY A 110 -12.40 18.82 5.11
CA GLY A 110 -11.06 19.02 4.58
C GLY A 110 -11.00 19.13 3.05
N LEU A 111 -12.14 19.18 2.38
CA LEU A 111 -12.27 19.36 0.92
C LEU A 111 -13.04 20.64 0.63
N VAL A 112 -12.48 21.49 -0.22
CA VAL A 112 -13.15 22.71 -0.70
C VAL A 112 -13.21 22.65 -2.22
N ASP A 113 -14.33 23.06 -2.81
CA ASP A 113 -14.45 23.22 -4.26
C ASP A 113 -13.39 24.22 -4.76
N SER A 114 -12.55 23.76 -5.70
CA SER A 114 -11.37 24.50 -6.18
C SER A 114 -11.77 25.85 -6.79
N ALA A 115 -12.84 25.89 -7.59
CA ALA A 115 -13.30 27.11 -8.23
C ALA A 115 -13.87 28.11 -7.20
N ARG A 116 -14.62 27.60 -6.22
CA ARG A 116 -15.14 28.43 -5.12
C ARG A 116 -14.03 28.99 -4.23
N PHE A 117 -12.99 28.20 -3.97
CA PHE A 117 -11.83 28.63 -3.20
C PHE A 117 -11.07 29.76 -3.90
N LEU A 118 -10.80 29.61 -5.21
CA LEU A 118 -10.13 30.66 -6.00
C LEU A 118 -10.93 31.96 -6.05
N ALA A 119 -12.24 31.86 -6.28
CA ALA A 119 -13.11 33.02 -6.28
C ALA A 119 -13.14 33.74 -4.92
N ALA A 120 -13.08 32.98 -3.82
CA ALA A 120 -13.01 33.54 -2.47
C ALA A 120 -11.66 34.25 -2.24
N LEU A 121 -10.54 33.62 -2.58
CA LEU A 121 -9.21 34.23 -2.46
C LEU A 121 -9.10 35.55 -3.23
N GLN A 122 -9.72 35.63 -4.40
CA GLN A 122 -9.74 36.85 -5.20
C GLN A 122 -10.57 37.96 -4.57
N LYS A 123 -11.70 37.64 -3.91
CA LYS A 123 -12.68 38.63 -3.41
C LYS A 123 -12.47 38.99 -1.94
N ASP A 124 -11.78 38.17 -1.16
CA ASP A 124 -11.67 38.32 0.28
C ASP A 124 -10.80 39.54 0.65
N TRP A 125 -11.40 40.48 1.38
CA TRP A 125 -10.74 41.70 1.84
C TRP A 125 -9.51 41.39 2.70
N THR A 126 -9.62 40.40 3.61
CA THR A 126 -8.55 40.08 4.56
C THR A 126 -7.32 39.52 3.85
N VAL A 127 -7.52 38.71 2.81
CA VAL A 127 -6.47 38.18 1.94
C VAL A 127 -5.78 39.32 1.18
N ARG A 128 -6.56 40.24 0.61
CA ARG A 128 -6.01 41.41 -0.10
C ARG A 128 -5.20 42.34 0.81
N GLN A 129 -5.62 42.49 2.07
CA GLN A 129 -4.94 43.33 3.04
C GLN A 129 -3.60 42.74 3.49
N THR A 130 -3.51 41.42 3.66
CA THR A 130 -2.29 40.76 4.16
C THR A 130 -1.29 40.38 3.07
N ILE A 131 -1.78 39.97 1.88
CA ILE A 131 -0.93 39.50 0.77
C ILE A 131 -0.72 40.61 -0.29
N GLY A 132 -1.62 41.59 -0.34
CA GLY A 132 -1.62 42.65 -1.37
C GLY A 132 -2.19 42.17 -2.71
N ALA A 133 -2.76 43.09 -3.50
CA ALA A 133 -3.39 42.76 -4.79
C ALA A 133 -2.45 42.02 -5.77
N ALA A 134 -1.21 42.52 -5.92
CA ALA A 134 -0.19 41.87 -6.75
C ALA A 134 0.31 40.53 -6.18
N GLY A 135 0.12 40.27 -4.89
CA GLY A 135 0.42 38.97 -4.28
C GLY A 135 -0.68 37.95 -4.57
N VAL A 136 -1.95 38.37 -4.53
CA VAL A 136 -3.11 37.55 -4.88
C VAL A 136 -3.07 37.14 -6.35
N GLU A 137 -2.75 38.06 -7.26
CA GLU A 137 -2.59 37.73 -8.69
C GLU A 137 -1.47 36.71 -8.95
N ARG A 138 -0.33 36.86 -8.25
CA ARG A 138 0.76 35.88 -8.32
C ARG A 138 0.38 34.52 -7.76
N LEU A 139 -0.40 34.49 -6.68
CA LEU A 139 -0.92 33.26 -6.10
C LEU A 139 -1.86 32.55 -7.06
N LEU A 140 -2.80 33.27 -7.68
CA LEU A 140 -3.72 32.71 -8.67
C LEU A 140 -2.97 32.16 -9.90
N ALA A 141 -1.99 32.92 -10.42
CA ALA A 141 -1.14 32.44 -11.51
C ALA A 141 -0.33 31.18 -11.14
N ALA A 142 0.15 31.09 -9.90
CA ALA A 142 0.85 29.90 -9.40
C ALA A 142 -0.08 28.68 -9.28
N ILE A 143 -1.36 28.91 -8.93
CA ILE A 143 -2.36 27.86 -8.86
C ILE A 143 -2.72 27.37 -10.27
N GLU A 144 -2.96 28.27 -11.22
CA GLU A 144 -3.26 27.91 -12.62
C GLU A 144 -2.10 27.15 -13.29
N ALA A 145 -0.85 27.51 -12.97
CA ALA A 145 0.33 26.80 -13.48
C ALA A 145 0.56 25.43 -12.82
N SER A 146 -0.12 25.14 -11.71
CA SER A 146 0.11 23.91 -10.93
C SER A 146 -0.74 22.75 -11.44
N LYS A 147 -0.07 21.63 -11.73
CA LYS A 147 -0.73 20.36 -12.09
C LYS A 147 -1.59 19.80 -10.95
N LEU A 148 -1.35 20.23 -9.70
CA LEU A 148 -2.12 19.81 -8.53
C LEU A 148 -3.57 20.34 -8.56
N PHE A 149 -3.79 21.47 -9.24
CA PHE A 149 -5.09 22.15 -9.26
C PHE A 149 -5.85 22.00 -10.60
N GLY A 150 -5.14 21.70 -11.70
CA GLY A 150 -5.75 21.65 -13.03
C GLY A 150 -6.78 20.54 -13.26
N ASN A 151 -6.72 19.44 -12.48
CA ASN A 151 -7.55 18.25 -12.72
C ASN A 151 -8.55 17.93 -11.59
N SER A 152 -8.46 18.62 -10.45
CA SER A 152 -9.26 18.27 -9.28
C SER A 152 -10.40 19.26 -9.02
N LYS A 153 -11.61 18.73 -8.91
CA LYS A 153 -12.82 19.50 -8.51
C LYS A 153 -12.70 20.06 -7.09
N HIS A 154 -11.98 19.37 -6.21
CA HIS A 154 -11.79 19.78 -4.82
C HIS A 154 -10.30 19.87 -4.46
N VAL A 155 -9.96 20.79 -3.58
CA VAL A 155 -8.60 20.99 -3.07
C VAL A 155 -8.58 20.73 -1.57
N THR A 156 -7.53 20.06 -1.09
CA THR A 156 -7.23 19.97 0.34
C THR A 156 -6.25 21.05 0.80
N TRP A 157 -6.23 21.35 2.09
CA TRP A 157 -5.29 22.31 2.64
C TRP A 157 -3.82 21.92 2.36
N GLY A 158 -3.47 20.63 2.48
CA GLY A 158 -2.11 20.14 2.22
C GLY A 158 -1.67 20.38 0.79
N GLU A 159 -2.53 20.11 -0.19
CA GLU A 159 -2.25 20.37 -1.61
C GLU A 159 -2.05 21.85 -1.91
N PHE A 160 -2.81 22.71 -1.24
CA PHE A 160 -2.61 24.15 -1.33
C PHE A 160 -1.27 24.60 -0.75
N VAL A 161 -0.86 24.04 0.39
CA VAL A 161 0.44 24.37 1.00
C VAL A 161 1.61 23.91 0.11
N LEU A 162 1.46 22.82 -0.64
CA LEU A 162 2.49 22.34 -1.58
C LEU A 162 2.87 23.37 -2.67
N LEU A 163 1.99 24.33 -3.01
CA LEU A 163 2.30 25.39 -3.96
C LEU A 163 3.46 26.28 -3.50
N PHE A 164 3.66 26.39 -2.19
CA PHE A 164 4.70 27.21 -1.59
C PHE A 164 6.02 26.43 -1.40
N LEU A 165 6.04 25.14 -1.77
CA LEU A 165 7.23 24.29 -1.79
C LEU A 165 7.67 24.06 -3.24
N PRO A 166 8.95 24.31 -3.59
CA PRO A 166 9.41 24.13 -4.96
C PRO A 166 9.26 22.67 -5.39
N ASP A 167 8.74 22.44 -6.59
CA ASP A 167 8.70 21.11 -7.18
C ASP A 167 10.11 20.78 -7.73
N LEU A 168 10.84 19.97 -6.97
CA LEU A 168 12.23 19.59 -7.28
C LEU A 168 12.32 18.26 -8.04
N SER A 169 11.19 17.77 -8.59
CA SER A 169 11.11 16.46 -9.24
C SER A 169 11.47 16.45 -10.74
N GLY A 170 11.84 17.60 -11.32
CA GLY A 170 12.20 17.73 -12.74
C GLY A 170 13.64 17.30 -13.06
N PRO A 171 13.92 16.88 -14.32
CA PRO A 171 15.28 16.59 -14.77
C PRO A 171 16.14 17.84 -14.67
N ARG A 172 17.34 17.66 -14.12
CA ARG A 172 18.36 18.67 -13.90
C ARG A 172 18.95 19.13 -15.24
N ASP A 173 18.42 20.20 -15.82
CA ASP A 173 19.24 21.02 -16.73
C ASP A 173 20.19 21.86 -15.87
N ALA A 174 21.47 21.60 -16.08
CA ALA A 174 22.58 22.14 -15.32
C ALA A 174 22.66 23.67 -15.40
N GLY A 175 22.96 24.30 -14.26
CA GLY A 175 23.53 25.64 -14.20
C GLY A 175 22.66 26.68 -13.49
N GLY A 176 23.08 27.08 -12.28
CA GLY A 176 22.55 28.26 -11.61
C GLY A 176 22.74 28.20 -10.10
N GLY A 177 23.90 28.65 -9.63
CA GLY A 177 24.28 28.68 -8.22
C GLY A 177 23.57 29.74 -7.36
N GLU A 178 23.82 29.55 -6.06
CA GLU A 178 23.82 30.50 -4.94
C GLU A 178 22.52 31.20 -4.54
N GLU A 179 22.10 30.96 -3.29
CA GLU A 179 21.94 32.02 -2.29
C GLU A 179 21.85 31.42 -0.87
N ASP A 180 22.53 32.10 0.05
CA ASP A 180 22.86 31.73 1.42
C ASP A 180 21.70 31.37 2.35
N ALA A 181 21.94 30.37 3.20
CA ALA A 181 21.46 30.36 4.59
C ALA A 181 22.39 29.48 5.43
N SER A 182 23.30 30.13 6.15
CA SER A 182 24.12 29.51 7.18
C SER A 182 23.24 28.89 8.26
N VAL A 183 23.38 27.59 8.48
CA VAL A 183 22.90 26.89 9.67
C VAL A 183 24.13 26.42 10.41
N ALA A 184 24.36 26.99 11.58
CA ALA A 184 25.43 26.57 12.47
C ALA A 184 25.18 25.12 12.91
N GLU A 185 26.13 24.24 12.60
CA GLU A 185 26.15 22.86 13.06
C GLU A 185 26.61 22.81 14.53
N GLY A 186 25.86 22.08 15.37
CA GLY A 186 26.37 21.59 16.65
C GLY A 186 27.22 20.33 16.44
N PRO A 187 28.17 20.04 17.35
CA PRO A 187 29.23 19.06 17.12
C PRO A 187 28.79 17.59 16.97
N ASP A 188 27.53 17.23 17.24
CA ASP A 188 27.08 15.83 17.28
C ASP A 188 25.93 15.47 16.30
N GLY A 189 25.61 16.33 15.32
CA GLY A 189 24.72 15.93 14.21
C GLY A 189 23.26 15.59 14.58
N VAL A 190 22.81 15.89 15.81
CA VAL A 190 21.40 15.76 16.24
C VAL A 190 20.79 17.16 16.45
N PRO A 191 19.65 17.52 15.81
CA PRO A 191 19.01 18.82 16.03
C PRO A 191 18.34 18.92 17.41
N LEU A 192 18.66 20.00 18.15
CA LEU A 192 17.96 20.40 19.38
C LEU A 192 16.54 20.89 19.07
N PRO A 193 15.54 20.66 19.96
CA PRO A 193 14.21 21.21 19.79
C PRO A 193 14.14 22.69 20.19
N PHE A 194 13.45 23.49 19.36
CA PHE A 194 12.89 24.82 19.64
C PHE A 194 13.80 25.82 20.37
N GLN A 195 14.49 26.67 19.59
CA GLN A 195 14.87 27.99 20.09
C GLN A 195 13.73 28.97 19.80
N ASP A 196 13.03 29.38 20.86
CA ASP A 196 12.15 30.54 20.86
C ASP A 196 12.97 31.78 20.50
N LYS A 197 12.90 32.19 19.23
CA LYS A 197 13.40 33.50 18.83
C LYS A 197 12.44 34.56 19.40
N PRO A 198 12.92 35.55 20.16
CA PRO A 198 12.07 36.61 20.66
C PRO A 198 11.50 37.40 19.48
N LEU A 199 10.17 37.52 19.43
CA LEU A 199 9.46 38.32 18.44
C LEU A 199 9.97 39.78 18.43
N PRO A 200 10.10 40.42 17.25
CA PRO A 200 10.41 41.84 17.18
C PRO A 200 9.29 42.65 17.84
N LYS A 201 9.66 43.50 18.82
CA LYS A 201 8.74 44.40 19.52
C LYS A 201 8.01 45.26 18.49
N ALA A 202 6.67 45.13 18.45
CA ALA A 202 5.82 46.09 17.80
C ALA A 202 6.12 47.49 18.35
N VAL A 203 6.16 48.48 17.46
CA VAL A 203 6.30 49.90 17.83
C VAL A 203 5.08 50.28 18.66
N VAL A 204 5.24 50.17 19.98
CA VAL A 204 4.33 50.75 20.95
C VAL A 204 4.66 52.24 20.97
N THR A 205 3.76 53.06 20.43
CA THR A 205 3.70 54.48 20.79
C THR A 205 3.68 54.55 22.31
N THR A 206 4.78 55.00 22.91
CA THR A 206 4.92 55.16 24.35
C THR A 206 3.77 56.02 24.87
N PRO A 207 2.93 55.52 25.79
CA PRO A 207 1.91 56.34 26.44
C PRO A 207 2.60 57.50 27.16
N ARG A 208 2.01 58.69 27.15
CA ARG A 208 2.46 59.81 28.00
C ARG A 208 2.66 59.32 29.44
N HIS A 209 3.71 59.77 30.11
CA HIS A 209 4.01 59.39 31.49
C HIS A 209 2.80 59.70 32.37
N LEU A 210 2.39 58.77 33.24
CA LEU A 210 1.16 58.86 34.04
C LEU A 210 1.09 60.14 34.90
N ASP A 211 2.26 60.74 35.20
CA ASP A 211 2.38 61.96 36.00
C ASP A 211 1.90 63.24 35.27
N GLU A 212 1.74 63.18 33.94
CA GLU A 212 1.29 64.30 33.12
C GLU A 212 -0.24 64.30 32.90
N TRP A 213 -0.93 63.29 33.43
CA TRP A 213 -2.36 63.08 33.20
C TRP A 213 -3.18 63.85 34.23
N THR A 214 -4.24 64.49 33.77
CA THR A 214 -5.21 65.14 34.65
C THR A 214 -6.00 64.10 35.46
N HIS A 215 -6.55 64.51 36.61
CA HIS A 215 -7.31 63.62 37.50
C HIS A 215 -8.47 62.89 36.79
N ASP A 216 -9.15 63.58 35.87
CA ASP A 216 -10.26 63.00 35.11
C ASP A 216 -9.77 61.99 34.05
N GLU A 217 -8.61 62.22 33.42
CA GLU A 217 -7.97 61.26 32.52
C GLU A 217 -7.53 60.00 33.28
N LEU A 218 -6.98 60.16 34.49
CA LEU A 218 -6.59 59.04 35.35
C LEU A 218 -7.80 58.21 35.79
N LYS A 219 -8.91 58.84 36.18
CA LYS A 219 -10.17 58.15 36.48
C LYS A 219 -10.71 57.39 35.27
N CYS A 220 -10.73 58.01 34.09
CA CYS A 220 -11.16 57.32 32.87
C CYS A 220 -10.27 56.12 32.54
N HIS A 221 -8.96 56.22 32.78
CA HIS A 221 -8.01 55.13 32.57
C HIS A 221 -8.24 53.96 33.53
N VAL A 222 -8.45 54.24 34.82
CA VAL A 222 -8.74 53.19 35.82
C VAL A 222 -10.02 52.45 35.45
N VAL A 223 -11.09 53.15 35.09
CA VAL A 223 -12.35 52.52 34.63
C VAL A 223 -12.12 51.68 33.37
N HIS A 224 -11.32 52.17 32.43
CA HIS A 224 -10.96 51.42 31.23
C HIS A 224 -10.18 50.13 31.56
N LEU A 225 -9.20 50.20 32.46
CA LEU A 225 -8.42 49.05 32.91
C LEU A 225 -9.28 48.04 33.67
N GLU A 226 -10.22 48.48 34.49
CA GLU A 226 -11.19 47.61 35.17
C GLU A 226 -12.08 46.89 34.17
N GLN A 227 -12.55 47.59 33.13
CA GLN A 227 -13.36 47.00 32.06
C GLN A 227 -12.53 46.02 31.22
N GLN A 228 -11.29 46.36 30.87
CA GLN A 228 -10.36 45.44 30.19
C GLN A 228 -10.10 44.19 31.03
N ARG A 229 -9.87 44.34 32.34
CA ARG A 229 -9.70 43.22 33.28
C ARG A 229 -10.94 42.33 33.29
N ALA A 230 -12.14 42.91 33.35
CA ALA A 230 -13.39 42.13 33.34
C ALA A 230 -13.54 41.33 32.04
N VAL A 231 -13.26 41.94 30.88
CA VAL A 231 -13.30 41.28 29.57
C VAL A 231 -12.26 40.16 29.47
N LEU A 232 -11.02 40.40 29.92
CA LEU A 232 -9.97 39.37 29.93
C LEU A 232 -10.33 38.20 30.85
N MET A 233 -10.86 38.48 32.03
CA MET A 233 -11.31 37.42 32.96
C MET A 233 -12.48 36.61 32.38
N ALA A 234 -13.42 37.24 31.68
CA ALA A 234 -14.49 36.52 30.99
C ALA A 234 -13.92 35.62 29.88
N ARG A 235 -13.00 36.14 29.07
CA ARG A 235 -12.35 35.38 27.99
C ARG A 235 -11.55 34.19 28.50
N ILE A 236 -10.83 34.34 29.61
CA ILE A 236 -10.09 33.23 30.25
C ILE A 236 -11.06 32.15 30.72
N LYS A 237 -12.16 32.54 31.37
CA LYS A 237 -13.19 31.58 31.83
C LYS A 237 -13.82 30.81 30.67
N ASP A 238 -14.10 31.48 29.57
CA ASP A 238 -14.66 30.83 28.39
C ASP A 238 -13.65 29.90 27.70
N ALA A 239 -12.39 30.30 27.61
CA ALA A 239 -11.31 29.45 27.11
C ALA A 239 -11.10 28.20 27.99
N MET A 240 -11.16 28.34 29.32
CA MET A 240 -11.08 27.20 30.25
C MET A 240 -12.24 26.23 30.05
N ARG A 241 -13.48 26.73 29.97
CA ARG A 241 -14.66 25.88 29.73
C ARG A 241 -14.56 25.16 28.39
N GLU A 242 -14.05 25.83 27.36
CA GLU A 242 -13.87 25.21 26.05
C GLU A 242 -12.81 24.11 26.09
N LEU A 243 -11.67 24.36 26.75
CA LEU A 243 -10.64 23.35 26.97
C LEU A 243 -11.20 22.13 27.73
N GLU A 244 -11.96 22.35 28.81
CA GLU A 244 -12.61 21.27 29.58
C GLU A 244 -13.57 20.44 28.70
N ARG A 245 -14.38 21.09 27.84
CA ARG A 245 -15.24 20.38 26.88
C ARG A 245 -14.42 19.56 25.89
N THR A 246 -13.37 20.13 25.32
CA THR A 246 -12.52 19.41 24.36
C THR A 246 -11.82 18.22 25.01
N LEU A 247 -11.37 18.34 26.25
CA LEU A 247 -10.77 17.26 27.01
C LEU A 247 -11.77 16.12 27.26
N ALA A 248 -13.01 16.45 27.65
CA ALA A 248 -14.06 15.45 27.84
C ALA A 248 -14.42 14.72 26.53
N LEU A 249 -14.49 15.44 25.41
CA LEU A 249 -14.69 14.84 24.09
C LEU A 249 -13.53 13.93 23.69
N GLN A 250 -12.29 14.32 23.98
CA GLN A 250 -11.13 13.47 23.73
C GLN A 250 -11.15 12.21 24.59
N GLN A 251 -11.42 12.32 25.89
CA GLN A 251 -11.49 11.16 26.79
C GLN A 251 -12.57 10.16 26.36
N THR A 252 -13.74 10.66 25.97
CA THR A 252 -14.82 9.79 25.45
C THR A 252 -14.44 9.13 24.12
N ALA A 253 -13.77 9.84 23.22
CA ALA A 253 -13.25 9.26 21.98
C ALA A 253 -12.18 8.19 22.24
N TYR A 254 -11.25 8.42 23.19
CA TYR A 254 -10.25 7.43 23.58
C TYR A 254 -10.90 6.17 24.16
N ALA A 255 -11.87 6.31 25.07
CA ALA A 255 -12.60 5.18 25.63
C ALA A 255 -13.34 4.36 24.55
N GLN A 256 -13.93 5.04 23.55
CA GLN A 256 -14.56 4.36 22.41
C GLN A 256 -13.56 3.60 21.54
N LEU A 257 -12.39 4.18 21.28
CA LEU A 257 -11.33 3.51 20.51
C LEU A 257 -10.76 2.30 21.26
N GLU A 258 -10.58 2.41 22.58
CA GLU A 258 -10.15 1.29 23.42
C GLU A 258 -11.17 0.14 23.38
N ALA A 259 -12.46 0.44 23.50
CA ALA A 259 -13.52 -0.57 23.38
C ALA A 259 -13.51 -1.24 22.00
N GLN A 260 -13.38 -0.47 20.92
CA GLN A 260 -13.29 -1.01 19.56
C GLN A 260 -12.05 -1.91 19.38
N LEU A 261 -10.91 -1.56 19.97
CA LEU A 261 -9.70 -2.39 19.92
C LEU A 261 -9.89 -3.71 20.67
N VAL A 262 -10.58 -3.70 21.82
CA VAL A 262 -10.91 -4.93 22.55
C VAL A 262 -11.84 -5.82 21.73
N ASP A 263 -12.88 -5.26 21.12
CA ASP A 263 -13.81 -6.01 20.27
C ASP A 263 -13.10 -6.61 19.05
N LEU A 264 -12.24 -5.85 18.38
CA LEU A 264 -11.45 -6.34 17.24
C LEU A 264 -10.49 -7.46 17.65
N ARG A 265 -9.86 -7.35 18.82
CA ARG A 265 -9.00 -8.41 19.37
C ARG A 265 -9.80 -9.68 19.66
N ALA A 266 -10.99 -9.55 20.25
CA ALA A 266 -11.87 -10.68 20.51
C ALA A 266 -12.35 -11.36 19.23
N GLN A 267 -12.75 -10.57 18.22
CA GLN A 267 -13.13 -11.09 16.90
C GLN A 267 -11.97 -11.82 16.21
N ASN A 268 -10.76 -11.26 16.28
CA ASN A 268 -9.59 -11.89 15.70
C ASN A 268 -9.25 -13.21 16.42
N ALA A 269 -9.27 -13.24 17.75
CA ALA A 269 -9.06 -14.46 18.51
C ALA A 269 -10.09 -15.55 18.19
N ALA A 270 -11.36 -15.16 18.00
CA ALA A 270 -12.43 -16.08 17.58
C ALA A 270 -12.17 -16.61 16.16
N ALA A 271 -11.82 -15.74 15.21
CA ALA A 271 -11.48 -16.12 13.84
C ALA A 271 -10.29 -17.08 13.79
N GLU A 272 -9.21 -16.78 14.50
CA GLU A 272 -8.06 -17.69 14.64
C GLU A 272 -8.47 -19.04 15.24
N GLY A 273 -9.35 -19.04 16.25
CA GLY A 273 -9.90 -20.25 16.84
C GLY A 273 -10.62 -21.12 15.80
N THR A 274 -11.48 -20.52 14.98
CA THR A 274 -12.19 -21.24 13.89
C THR A 274 -11.22 -21.77 12.84
N TRP A 275 -10.22 -20.99 12.44
CA TRP A 275 -9.21 -21.40 11.48
C TRP A 275 -8.35 -22.57 11.99
N ARG A 276 -7.94 -22.52 13.26
CA ARG A 276 -7.22 -23.63 13.92
C ARG A 276 -8.07 -24.89 14.05
N ALA A 277 -9.39 -24.76 14.22
CA ALA A 277 -10.29 -25.90 14.27
C ALA A 277 -10.45 -26.54 12.88
N GLN A 278 -10.69 -25.74 11.84
CA GLN A 278 -10.77 -26.19 10.45
C GLN A 278 -9.48 -26.87 9.99
N ARG A 279 -8.33 -26.29 10.33
CA ARG A 279 -7.03 -26.87 10.01
C ARG A 279 -6.85 -28.24 10.66
N ARG A 280 -7.17 -28.39 11.95
CA ARG A 280 -7.09 -29.68 12.65
C ARG A 280 -8.04 -30.71 12.05
N GLU A 281 -9.24 -30.31 11.66
CA GLU A 281 -10.19 -31.19 10.98
C GLU A 281 -9.63 -31.71 9.65
N LEU A 282 -9.06 -30.81 8.83
CA LEU A 282 -8.44 -31.19 7.56
C LEU A 282 -7.21 -32.08 7.75
N GLU A 283 -6.39 -31.83 8.78
CA GLU A 283 -5.25 -32.69 9.14
C GLU A 283 -5.73 -34.10 9.53
N LEU A 284 -6.80 -34.21 10.34
CA LEU A 284 -7.40 -35.49 10.69
C LEU A 284 -8.00 -36.23 9.48
N GLN A 285 -8.63 -35.51 8.55
CA GLN A 285 -9.16 -36.08 7.31
C GLN A 285 -8.03 -36.61 6.41
N LEU A 286 -6.93 -35.87 6.28
CA LEU A 286 -5.74 -36.32 5.54
C LEU A 286 -5.14 -37.58 6.16
N ASP A 287 -4.97 -37.60 7.48
CA ASP A 287 -4.48 -38.79 8.21
C ASP A 287 -5.43 -39.98 8.02
N GLY A 288 -6.74 -39.75 8.01
CA GLY A 288 -7.75 -40.76 7.71
C GLY A 288 -7.57 -41.34 6.31
N MET A 289 -7.52 -40.47 5.29
CA MET A 289 -7.32 -40.90 3.90
C MET A 289 -5.99 -41.62 3.68
N ALA A 290 -4.92 -41.20 4.34
CA ALA A 290 -3.63 -41.87 4.27
C ALA A 290 -3.71 -43.31 4.79
N ARG A 291 -4.35 -43.52 5.96
CA ARG A 291 -4.55 -44.87 6.52
C ARG A 291 -5.42 -45.74 5.62
N ASP A 292 -6.46 -45.19 5.02
CA ASP A 292 -7.33 -45.95 4.13
C ASP A 292 -6.64 -46.28 2.80
N HIS A 293 -5.80 -45.37 2.29
CA HIS A 293 -4.93 -45.66 1.16
C HIS A 293 -3.94 -46.79 1.45
N ASP A 294 -3.26 -46.75 2.60
CA ASP A 294 -2.32 -47.80 3.01
C ASP A 294 -3.01 -49.16 3.13
N LYS A 295 -4.22 -49.22 3.70
CA LYS A 295 -5.03 -50.45 3.75
C LYS A 295 -5.37 -50.95 2.35
N ALA A 296 -5.86 -50.08 1.47
CA ALA A 296 -6.19 -50.47 0.10
C ALA A 296 -4.96 -50.97 -0.67
N MET A 297 -3.78 -50.39 -0.43
CA MET A 297 -2.52 -50.84 -1.00
C MET A 297 -2.10 -52.22 -0.47
N LEU A 298 -2.30 -52.49 0.82
CA LEU A 298 -2.06 -53.81 1.41
C LEU A 298 -2.99 -54.86 0.83
N GLU A 299 -4.31 -54.59 0.77
CA GLU A 299 -5.31 -55.48 0.18
C GLU A 299 -5.01 -55.77 -1.29
N LEU A 300 -4.62 -54.75 -2.05
CA LEU A 300 -4.22 -54.91 -3.45
C LEU A 300 -2.97 -55.80 -3.56
N ASN A 301 -1.96 -55.58 -2.73
CA ASN A 301 -0.73 -56.36 -2.73
C ASN A 301 -0.98 -57.83 -2.33
N GLU A 302 -1.83 -58.07 -1.34
CA GLU A 302 -2.28 -59.42 -0.96
C GLU A 302 -3.01 -60.11 -2.10
N SER A 303 -3.97 -59.42 -2.75
CA SER A 303 -4.70 -59.96 -3.90
C SER A 303 -3.76 -60.30 -5.07
N HIS A 304 -2.76 -59.46 -5.32
CA HIS A 304 -1.76 -59.67 -6.36
C HIS A 304 -0.86 -60.87 -6.02
N SER A 305 -0.44 -60.99 -4.76
CA SER A 305 0.35 -62.13 -4.27
C SER A 305 -0.40 -63.46 -4.43
N MET A 306 -1.68 -63.48 -4.04
CA MET A 306 -2.56 -64.64 -4.22
C MET A 306 -2.71 -65.00 -5.70
N ALA A 307 -2.97 -64.02 -6.57
CA ALA A 307 -3.09 -64.25 -8.02
C ALA A 307 -1.79 -64.80 -8.63
N LEU A 308 -0.62 -64.29 -8.21
CA LEU A 308 0.68 -64.82 -8.64
C LEU A 308 0.90 -66.26 -8.16
N GLN A 309 0.48 -66.58 -6.93
CA GLN A 309 0.59 -67.94 -6.39
C GLN A 309 -0.31 -68.92 -7.15
N GLU A 310 -1.55 -68.52 -7.47
CA GLU A 310 -2.47 -69.30 -8.29
C GLU A 310 -1.91 -69.52 -9.71
N ALA A 311 -1.43 -68.46 -10.35
CA ALA A 311 -0.80 -68.56 -11.67
C ALA A 311 0.42 -69.49 -11.64
N ALA A 312 1.27 -69.41 -10.62
CA ALA A 312 2.41 -70.30 -10.47
C ALA A 312 1.99 -71.77 -10.28
N GLN A 313 0.90 -72.03 -9.55
CA GLN A 313 0.34 -73.38 -9.42
C GLN A 313 -0.19 -73.89 -10.76
N GLN A 314 -0.93 -73.07 -11.51
CA GLN A 314 -1.42 -73.42 -12.85
C GLN A 314 -0.27 -73.76 -13.81
N VAL A 315 0.80 -72.96 -13.81
CA VAL A 315 2.01 -73.25 -14.61
C VAL A 315 2.63 -74.59 -14.21
N ARG A 316 2.75 -74.90 -12.92
CA ARG A 316 3.26 -76.21 -12.46
C ARG A 316 2.36 -77.37 -12.90
N HIS A 317 1.03 -77.19 -12.87
CA HIS A 317 0.09 -78.20 -13.36
C HIS A 317 0.25 -78.41 -14.87
N ALA A 318 0.29 -77.34 -15.65
CA ALA A 318 0.52 -77.40 -17.10
C ALA A 318 1.86 -78.08 -17.43
N GLN A 319 2.94 -77.75 -16.72
CA GLN A 319 4.25 -78.41 -16.89
C GLN A 319 4.20 -79.91 -16.61
N LYS A 320 3.47 -80.34 -15.58
CA LYS A 320 3.27 -81.78 -15.29
C LYS A 320 2.50 -82.47 -16.40
N ASP A 321 1.49 -81.82 -16.98
CA ASP A 321 0.69 -82.41 -18.06
C ASP A 321 1.47 -82.48 -19.38
N VAL A 322 2.28 -81.45 -19.69
CA VAL A 322 3.24 -81.50 -20.80
C VAL A 322 4.21 -82.67 -20.62
N ALA A 323 4.77 -82.85 -19.42
CA ALA A 323 5.68 -83.97 -19.15
C ALA A 323 5.00 -85.35 -19.34
N LYS A 324 3.72 -85.49 -18.98
CA LYS A 324 2.95 -86.72 -19.26
C LYS A 324 2.74 -86.93 -20.76
N GLN A 325 2.39 -85.87 -21.48
CA GLN A 325 2.23 -85.90 -22.94
C GLN A 325 3.53 -86.29 -23.62
N ASP A 326 4.68 -85.74 -23.21
CA ASP A 326 6.00 -86.09 -23.74
C ASP A 326 6.33 -87.58 -23.54
N VAL A 327 6.03 -88.14 -22.36
CA VAL A 327 6.20 -89.58 -22.10
C VAL A 327 5.31 -90.41 -23.03
N TYR A 328 4.06 -90.00 -23.23
CA TYR A 328 3.13 -90.68 -24.13
C TYR A 328 3.59 -90.61 -25.59
N VAL A 329 4.03 -89.45 -26.07
CA VAL A 329 4.62 -89.27 -27.41
C VAL A 329 5.82 -90.20 -27.59
N ARG A 330 6.74 -90.25 -26.62
CA ARG A 330 7.89 -91.20 -26.66
C ARG A 330 7.48 -92.67 -26.65
N GLN A 331 6.33 -93.03 -26.06
CA GLN A 331 5.80 -94.39 -26.14
C GLN A 331 5.25 -94.69 -27.54
N LEU A 332 4.49 -93.76 -28.12
CA LEU A 332 3.99 -93.86 -29.49
C LEU A 332 5.13 -93.95 -30.50
N GLU A 333 6.17 -93.10 -30.39
CA GLU A 333 7.36 -93.14 -31.23
C GLU A 333 8.04 -94.52 -31.19
N ARG A 334 8.19 -95.10 -29.98
CA ARG A 334 8.71 -96.46 -29.81
C ARG A 334 7.81 -97.52 -30.44
N HIS A 335 6.49 -97.35 -30.37
CA HIS A 335 5.55 -98.27 -31.00
C HIS A 335 5.62 -98.19 -32.52
N VAL A 336 5.61 -96.98 -33.10
CA VAL A 336 5.79 -96.74 -34.53
C VAL A 336 7.11 -97.32 -35.02
N LYS A 337 8.20 -97.11 -34.29
CA LYS A 337 9.51 -97.69 -34.63
C LYS A 337 9.46 -99.23 -34.67
N ARG A 338 8.81 -99.87 -33.69
CA ARG A 338 8.62 -101.33 -33.71
C ARG A 338 7.82 -101.79 -34.93
N LEU A 339 6.75 -101.07 -35.29
CA LEU A 339 5.97 -101.38 -36.50
C LEU A 339 6.77 -101.20 -37.79
N GLN A 340 7.61 -100.17 -37.86
CA GLN A 340 8.53 -99.93 -38.97
C GLN A 340 9.58 -101.05 -39.07
N ASP A 341 10.16 -101.46 -37.94
CA ASP A 341 11.14 -102.55 -37.89
C ASP A 341 10.52 -103.90 -38.30
N THR A 342 9.27 -104.19 -37.88
CA THR A 342 8.54 -105.38 -38.32
C THR A 342 8.21 -105.34 -39.80
N ALA A 343 7.72 -104.21 -40.32
CA ALA A 343 7.45 -104.05 -41.75
C ALA A 343 8.74 -104.20 -42.58
N ALA A 344 9.85 -103.61 -42.14
CA ALA A 344 11.15 -103.77 -42.80
C ALA A 344 11.66 -105.22 -42.75
N ALA A 345 11.37 -105.97 -41.68
CA ALA A 345 11.69 -107.39 -41.60
C ALA A 345 10.82 -108.23 -42.54
N GLU A 346 9.52 -107.96 -42.63
CA GLU A 346 8.60 -108.58 -43.58
C GLU A 346 9.01 -108.28 -45.03
N ASP A 347 9.36 -107.04 -45.35
CA ASP A 347 9.89 -106.65 -46.68
C ASP A 347 11.19 -107.40 -47.01
N LYS A 348 12.13 -107.51 -46.06
CA LYS A 348 13.35 -108.31 -46.26
C LYS A 348 13.04 -109.79 -46.48
N GLN A 349 12.10 -110.36 -45.71
CA GLN A 349 11.68 -111.75 -45.90
C GLN A 349 11.01 -111.96 -47.27
N ALA A 350 10.14 -111.03 -47.69
CA ALA A 350 9.52 -111.05 -49.01
C ALA A 350 10.57 -110.93 -50.11
N GLN A 351 11.53 -110.00 -49.98
CA GLN A 351 12.67 -109.87 -50.90
C GLN A 351 13.45 -111.19 -50.99
N HIS A 352 13.84 -111.79 -49.87
CA HIS A 352 14.54 -113.07 -49.87
C HIS A 352 13.70 -114.20 -50.51
N ALA A 353 12.40 -114.23 -50.27
CA ALA A 353 11.49 -115.20 -50.90
C ALA A 353 11.41 -115.00 -52.43
N TRP A 354 11.33 -113.75 -52.88
CA TRP A 354 11.40 -113.39 -54.31
C TRP A 354 12.75 -113.76 -54.93
N THR A 355 13.88 -113.46 -54.27
CA THR A 355 15.22 -113.84 -54.75
C THR A 355 15.32 -115.35 -54.95
N ARG A 356 14.86 -116.15 -53.97
CA ARG A 356 14.83 -117.61 -54.08
C ARG A 356 13.93 -118.11 -55.20
N GLN A 357 12.80 -117.45 -55.47
CA GLN A 357 11.92 -117.81 -56.60
C GLN A 357 12.57 -117.49 -57.95
N VAL A 358 13.28 -116.36 -58.05
CA VAL A 358 14.03 -115.99 -59.25
C VAL A 358 15.19 -116.97 -59.49
N GLU A 359 15.99 -117.28 -58.47
CA GLU A 359 17.07 -118.27 -58.56
C GLU A 359 16.57 -119.65 -59.01
N LYS A 360 15.40 -120.09 -58.54
CA LYS A 360 14.75 -121.34 -58.99
C LYS A 360 14.23 -121.31 -60.43
N ARG A 361 14.04 -120.13 -61.04
CA ARG A 361 13.55 -119.98 -62.41
C ARG A 361 14.66 -119.79 -63.44
N PHE A 362 15.90 -119.52 -63.01
CA PHE A 362 17.06 -119.27 -63.87
C PHE A 362 18.20 -120.30 -63.70
N ALA A 363 17.97 -121.37 -62.92
CA ALA A 363 18.77 -122.60 -62.90
C ALA A 363 17.99 -123.71 -63.61
#